data_AF-A0A7Y5VBD6-F1
#
_entry.id   AF-A0A7Y5VBD6-F1
#
_cell.length_a   1.000
_cell.length_b   1.000
_cell.length_c   1.000
_cell.angle_alpha   90.00
_cell.angle_beta   90.00
_cell.angle_gamma   90.00
#
_symmetry.space_group_name_H-M   'P 1'
#
loop_
_entity.id
_entity.type
_entity.pdbx_description
1 polymer ?
#
loop_
_entity_poly.entity_id
_entity_poly.type
_entity_poly.pdbx_seq_one_letter_code
_entity_poly.pdbx_strand_id
1 'polypeptide(L)'
;STVPNKLFDYMAAGLPVVTSSAIPAARIVRETGAGEVFTARDASSLAGAIERLRAPEARTTRGEAGRRAVRERYNWERDSATLLAAVEGTIARHARIAGERR
;
A
#
# COMPACT_ATOMS: atom_id res chain seq x y z
N SER A 1 -11.83 -0.39 -7.39
CA SER A 1 -11.61 0.09 -6.01
C SER A 1 -10.25 0.77 -5.95
N THR A 2 -10.17 2.02 -5.51
CA THR A 2 -8.92 2.80 -5.47
C THR A 2 -8.23 2.64 -4.12
N VAL A 3 -6.89 2.70 -4.11
CA VAL A 3 -6.10 2.85 -2.87
C VAL A 3 -5.82 4.35 -2.68
N PRO A 4 -6.07 4.92 -1.49
CA PRO A 4 -5.79 6.33 -1.26
C PRO A 4 -4.28 6.55 -1.12
N ASN A 5 -3.70 7.43 -1.95
CA ASN A 5 -2.26 7.76 -1.91
C ASN A 5 -1.77 8.18 -0.51
N LYS A 6 -2.63 8.88 0.25
CA LYS A 6 -2.32 9.31 1.63
C LYS A 6 -1.93 8.16 2.57
N LEU A 7 -2.38 6.94 2.29
CA LEU A 7 -1.96 5.76 3.04
C LEU A 7 -0.44 5.60 3.00
N PHE A 8 0.13 5.67 1.80
CA PHE A 8 1.57 5.50 1.59
C PHE A 8 2.37 6.69 2.11
N ASP A 9 1.83 7.91 2.04
CA ASP A 9 2.47 9.11 2.60
C ASP A 9 2.66 8.98 4.13
N TYR A 10 1.62 8.54 4.84
CA TYR A 10 1.70 8.32 6.29
C TYR A 10 2.62 7.15 6.66
N MET A 11 2.56 6.06 5.88
CA MET A 11 3.49 4.95 6.05
C MET A 11 4.95 5.38 5.83
N ALA A 12 5.23 6.19 4.80
CA ALA A 12 6.56 6.74 4.51
C ALA A 12 7.06 7.67 5.62
N ALA A 13 6.17 8.44 6.23
CA ALA A 13 6.47 9.25 7.41
C ALA A 13 6.70 8.40 8.69
N GLY A 14 6.43 7.09 8.62
CA GLY A 14 6.50 6.16 9.75
C GLY A 14 5.43 6.42 10.80
N LEU A 15 4.25 6.87 10.38
CA LEU A 15 3.09 7.02 11.23
C LEU A 15 2.23 5.74 11.15
N PRO A 16 1.81 5.17 12.29
CA PRO A 16 0.88 4.04 12.28
C PRO A 16 -0.48 4.50 11.73
N VAL A 17 -1.07 3.72 10.83
CA VAL A 17 -2.33 4.09 10.16
C VAL A 17 -3.52 3.38 10.77
N VAL A 18 -4.57 4.12 11.14
CA VAL A 18 -5.89 3.55 11.46
C VAL A 18 -6.79 3.70 10.24
N THR A 19 -7.31 2.58 9.72
CA THR A 19 -8.20 2.59 8.55
C THR A 19 -9.41 1.69 8.73
N SER A 20 -10.47 1.95 7.98
CA SER A 20 -11.68 1.11 8.02
C SER A 20 -11.45 -0.23 7.32
N SER A 21 -12.39 -1.16 7.46
CA SER A 21 -12.40 -2.46 6.78
C SER A 21 -12.59 -2.39 5.26
N ALA A 22 -12.50 -1.20 4.64
CA ALA A 22 -12.46 -1.03 3.20
C ALA A 22 -11.29 -1.82 2.59
N ILE A 23 -11.63 -2.80 1.74
CA ILE A 23 -10.75 -3.88 1.29
C ILE A 23 -9.33 -3.41 0.88
N PRO A 24 -9.15 -2.38 0.02
CA PRO A 24 -7.82 -2.06 -0.49
C PRO A 24 -6.86 -1.56 0.61
N ALA A 25 -7.30 -0.61 1.44
CA ALA A 25 -6.49 -0.06 2.51
C ALA A 25 -6.31 -1.06 3.65
N ALA A 26 -7.38 -1.76 4.03
CA ALA A 26 -7.35 -2.78 5.07
C ALA A 26 -6.38 -3.92 4.73
N ARG A 27 -6.34 -4.36 3.47
CA ARG A 27 -5.40 -5.38 3.00
C ARG A 27 -3.95 -4.92 3.21
N ILE A 28 -3.60 -3.72 2.75
CA ILE A 28 -2.25 -3.19 2.87
C ILE A 28 -1.84 -3.07 4.34
N VAL A 29 -2.70 -2.47 5.18
CA VAL A 29 -2.39 -2.28 6.61
C VAL A 29 -2.19 -3.63 7.33
N ARG A 30 -3.00 -4.65 7.02
CA ARG A 30 -2.87 -6.00 7.60
C ARG A 30 -1.61 -6.73 7.11
N GLU A 31 -1.37 -6.74 5.80
CA GLU A 31 -0.20 -7.43 5.22
C GLU A 31 1.13 -6.83 5.68
N THR A 32 1.16 -5.52 5.92
CA THR A 32 2.39 -4.79 6.29
C THR A 32 2.58 -4.63 7.79
N GLY A 33 1.53 -4.83 8.59
CA GLY A 33 1.54 -4.47 10.00
C GLY A 33 1.65 -2.97 10.26
N ALA A 34 1.36 -2.12 9.27
CA ALA A 34 1.58 -0.68 9.33
C ALA A 34 0.62 0.09 10.25
N GLY A 35 -0.27 -0.60 10.96
CA GLY A 35 -1.31 0.04 11.74
C GLY A 35 -2.45 -0.89 12.11
N GLU A 36 -3.65 -0.32 12.23
CA GLU A 36 -4.84 -0.98 12.74
C GLU A 36 -6.02 -0.85 11.77
N VAL A 37 -6.87 -1.88 11.74
CA VAL A 37 -8.08 -1.89 10.92
C VAL A 37 -9.30 -2.03 11.80
N PHE A 38 -10.24 -1.10 11.67
CA PHE A 38 -11.53 -1.13 12.37
C PHE A 38 -12.68 -1.50 11.42
N THR A 39 -13.79 -2.00 11.98
CA THR A 39 -15.00 -2.32 11.21
C THR A 39 -15.69 -1.04 10.75
N ALA A 40 -15.96 -0.90 9.45
CA ALA A 40 -16.62 0.28 8.92
C ALA A 40 -18.01 0.48 9.57
N ARG A 41 -18.32 1.72 9.97
CA ARG A 41 -19.56 2.11 10.68
C ARG A 41 -19.70 1.53 12.10
N ASP A 42 -18.61 1.09 12.71
CA ASP A 42 -18.55 0.64 14.11
C ASP A 42 -17.61 1.54 14.91
N ALA A 43 -18.18 2.38 15.77
CA ALA A 43 -17.43 3.33 16.61
C ALA A 43 -16.63 2.62 17.71
N SER A 44 -17.14 1.52 18.26
CA SER A 44 -16.45 0.74 19.30
C SER A 44 -15.22 0.05 18.74
N SER A 45 -15.31 -0.48 17.51
CA SER A 45 -14.17 -1.03 16.80
C SER A 45 -13.10 0.03 16.51
N LEU A 46 -13.51 1.24 16.11
CA LEU A 46 -12.60 2.37 15.91
C LEU A 46 -11.89 2.76 17.21
N ALA A 47 -12.62 2.90 18.32
CA ALA A 47 -12.04 3.21 19.62
C ALA A 47 -11.02 2.13 20.04
N GLY A 48 -11.35 0.85 19.88
CA GLY A 48 -10.42 -0.24 20.15
C GLY A 48 -9.16 -0.21 19.28
N ALA A 49 -9.26 0.19 18.01
CA ALA A 49 -8.10 0.36 17.14
C ALA A 49 -7.19 1.50 17.60
N ILE A 50 -7.76 2.61 18.06
CA ILE A 50 -7.01 3.74 18.62
C ILE A 50 -6.34 3.33 19.94
N GLU A 51 -7.05 2.62 20.82
CA GLU A 51 -6.50 2.15 22.10
C GLU A 51 -5.30 1.22 21.94
N ARG A 52 -5.30 0.34 20.92
CA ARG A 52 -4.13 -0.51 20.60
C ARG A 52 -2.89 0.28 20.19
N LEU A 53 -3.04 1.56 19.85
CA LEU A 53 -1.94 2.49 19.54
C LEU A 53 -1.65 3.48 20.68
N ARG A 54 -2.22 3.29 21.87
CA ARG A 54 -2.00 4.17 23.02
C ARG A 54 -0.56 4.12 23.53
N ALA A 55 0.07 2.95 23.50
CA ALA A 55 1.46 2.77 23.88
C ALA A 55 2.42 3.32 22.80
N PRO A 56 3.45 4.13 23.16
CA PRO A 56 4.45 4.62 22.22
C PRO A 56 5.13 3.51 21.42
N GLU A 57 5.43 2.39 22.06
CA GLU A 57 6.12 1.25 21.47
C GLU A 57 5.29 0.66 20.32
N ALA A 58 3.97 0.50 20.54
CA ALA A 58 3.05 0.02 19.52
C ALA A 58 3.00 0.96 18.30
N ARG A 59 3.08 2.29 18.52
CA ARG A 59 3.13 3.27 17.43
C ARG A 59 4.44 3.19 16.66
N THR A 60 5.56 3.11 17.36
CA THR A 60 6.89 2.99 16.75
C THR A 60 6.99 1.74 15.90
N THR A 61 6.68 0.56 16.46
CA THR A 61 6.76 -0.71 15.73
C THR A 61 5.93 -0.72 14.46
N ARG A 62 4.68 -0.23 14.52
CA ARG A 62 3.79 -0.21 13.35
C ARG A 62 4.18 0.86 12.34
N GLY A 63 4.63 2.03 12.81
CA GLY A 63 5.18 3.08 11.97
C GLY A 63 6.41 2.62 11.19
N GLU A 64 7.34 1.94 11.84
CA GLU A 64 8.52 1.35 11.20
C GLU A 64 8.15 0.26 10.19
N ALA A 65 7.16 -0.58 10.50
CA ALA A 65 6.65 -1.58 9.58
C ALA A 65 6.06 -0.94 8.31
N GLY A 66 5.27 0.12 8.45
CA GLY A 66 4.75 0.90 7.33
C GLY A 66 5.86 1.53 6.49
N ARG A 67 6.84 2.16 7.14
CA ARG A 67 7.97 2.81 6.47
C ARG A 67 8.80 1.81 5.67
N ARG A 68 9.05 0.63 6.24
CA ARG A 68 9.73 -0.48 5.57
C ARG A 68 8.94 -0.96 4.35
N ALA A 69 7.63 -1.13 4.48
CA ALA A 69 6.78 -1.57 3.38
C ALA A 69 6.79 -0.59 2.18
N VAL A 70 6.81 0.72 2.43
CA VAL A 70 6.96 1.72 1.36
C VAL A 70 8.32 1.56 0.67
N ARG A 71 9.41 1.53 1.45
CA ARG A 71 10.77 1.40 0.88
C ARG A 71 10.99 0.11 0.09
N GLU A 72 10.36 -0.99 0.46
CA GLU A 72 10.62 -2.30 -0.15
C GLU A 72 9.60 -2.71 -1.23
N ARG A 73 8.35 -2.24 -1.13
CA ARG A 73 7.24 -2.75 -1.94
C ARG A 73 6.40 -1.67 -2.61
N TYR A 74 6.07 -0.60 -1.91
CA TYR A 74 5.12 0.42 -2.40
C TYR A 74 5.84 1.71 -2.79
N ASN A 75 6.77 1.61 -3.74
CA ASN A 75 7.57 2.73 -4.22
C ASN A 75 7.66 2.76 -5.75
N TRP A 76 7.99 3.95 -6.26
CA TRP A 76 8.01 4.22 -7.69
C TRP A 76 9.17 3.54 -8.40
N GLU A 77 10.30 3.35 -7.74
CA GLU A 77 11.46 2.63 -8.29
C GLU A 77 11.06 1.21 -8.73
N ARG A 78 10.20 0.54 -7.95
CA ARG A 78 9.66 -0.78 -8.30
C ARG A 78 8.55 -0.73 -9.34
N ASP A 79 7.60 0.18 -9.18
CA ASP A 79 6.44 0.27 -10.09
C ASP A 79 6.86 0.73 -11.49
N SER A 80 7.82 1.64 -11.60
CA SER A 80 8.37 2.11 -12.87
C SER A 80 9.04 1.00 -13.67
N ALA A 81 9.78 0.09 -13.03
CA ALA A 81 10.36 -1.07 -13.71
C ALA A 81 9.29 -1.99 -14.31
N THR A 82 8.19 -2.21 -13.58
CA THR A 82 7.05 -3.01 -14.07
C THR A 82 6.36 -2.32 -15.25
N LEU A 83 6.15 -1.00 -15.15
CA LEU A 83 5.54 -0.19 -16.21
C LEU A 83 6.39 -0.21 -17.49
N LEU A 84 7.70 0.03 -17.37
CA LEU A 84 8.63 0.03 -18.50
C LEU A 84 8.63 -1.34 -19.19
N ALA A 85 8.75 -2.43 -18.44
CA ALA A 85 8.70 -3.79 -19.00
C ALA A 85 7.39 -4.06 -19.77
N ALA A 86 6.24 -3.59 -19.25
CA ALA A 86 4.96 -3.73 -19.93
C ALA A 86 4.88 -2.92 -21.23
N VAL A 87 5.42 -1.70 -21.23
CA VAL A 87 5.47 -0.83 -22.42
C VAL A 87 6.38 -1.43 -23.49
N GLU A 88 7.60 -1.84 -23.11
CA GLU A 88 8.57 -2.48 -24.01
C GLU A 88 8.01 -3.77 -24.63
N GLY A 89 7.37 -4.62 -23.82
CA GLY A 89 6.72 -5.84 -24.30
C GLY A 89 5.60 -5.56 -25.31
N THR A 90 4.83 -4.49 -25.10
CA THR A 90 3.76 -4.08 -26.01
C THR A 90 4.33 -3.60 -27.35
N ILE A 91 5.40 -2.78 -27.31
CA ILE A 91 6.10 -2.31 -28.51
C ILE A 91 6.66 -3.50 -29.31
N ALA A 92 7.35 -4.43 -28.64
CA ALA A 92 7.95 -5.61 -29.28
C ALA A 92 6.90 -6.55 -29.92
N ARG A 93 5.71 -6.67 -29.32
CA ARG A 93 4.59 -7.44 -29.90
C ARG A 93 4.05 -6.76 -31.15
N HIS A 94 3.90 -5.44 -31.13
CA HIS A 94 3.38 -4.69 -32.26
C HIS A 94 4.34 -4.74 -33.46
N ALA A 95 5.65 -4.60 -33.24
CA ALA A 95 6.66 -4.70 -34.28
C ALA A 95 6.64 -6.05 -35.02
N ARG A 96 6.45 -7.16 -34.28
CA ARG A 96 6.31 -8.51 -34.88
C ARG A 96 5.08 -8.63 -35.78
N ILE A 97 3.93 -8.16 -35.31
CA ILE A 97 2.66 -8.18 -36.07
C ILE A 97 2.75 -7.32 -37.35
N ALA A 98 3.53 -6.24 -37.33
CA ALA A 98 3.75 -5.39 -38.50
C ALA A 98 4.76 -5.99 -39.49
N GLY A 99 5.74 -6.77 -39.01
CA GLY A 99 6.73 -7.46 -39.83
C GLY A 99 6.20 -8.71 -40.54
N GLU A 100 5.27 -9.44 -39.92
CA GLU A 100 4.65 -10.66 -40.49
C GLU A 100 3.63 -10.41 -41.62
N ARG A 101 3.27 -9.14 -41.87
CA ARG A 101 2.33 -8.74 -42.94
C ARG A 101 3.02 -8.22 -44.20
N ARG A 102 4.36 -8.31 -44.28
CA ARG A 102 5.15 -7.91 -45.45
C ARG A 102 5.70 -9.10 -46.20
#